data_AF-A0A0F9PB99-F1
#
_entry.id   AF-A0A0F9PB99-F1
#
_cell.length_a   1.000
_cell.length_b   1.000
_cell.length_c   1.000
_cell.angle_alpha   90.00
_cell.angle_beta   90.00
_cell.angle_gamma   90.00
#
_symmetry.space_group_name_H-M   'P 1'
#
loop_
_entity.id
_entity.type
_entity.pdbx_description
1 polymer ?
#
loop_
_entity_poly.entity_id
_entity_poly.type
_entity_poly.pdbx_seq_one_letter_code
_entity_poly.pdbx_strand_id
1 'polypeptide(L)'
;MAYGDISAVLDTQAVAAFLYPRIVHLDGDYVGVVGYSGSNGGYLRTYTINSAGAISNTEVDSWNFAAYGVTPDIIKIPDATDKYLLGYEPSGSADGEVKSLTISITGTITESFIDTLTMTAGDRMFRGRLSHTSNVNDICFSNCYEGQINSYTVDNAGNIGASIIDVQDYGHTIDDSRGIINIDGNYYATGYADTINTFSTDGSGNITAVDSWTVAPTQTGYVGIVKVPNSTIYIAAYRNGDGDGELFTFSISDTGVITKSAIDTLIFEGTDAVSVLENILYLGGDYFAVTCVADVDGRVYTFSCDNSGNLSASVLDSLEFYDGSVNVCGAPSIIHVQDDIYAAVHYYAGSDSGFIRTFSIEVPTVVTATFSSDSNVHAEDIETFNSNSHLWDTVTATFNSDSNIYAEEVFNSDSNIYGTVTATFNSDSHLWDDIETATFSSDSYLYGADPTVFTYAEVTAADADIVTNYNAFDIKLKHVCNHKLDDVQYVLTTCPRCLGRGYYYDIRFNEAGKPLEVALVDKLTQTLEKFVLTENNDFHSEVAINVQQWLGEFPIAEIKSIIKFELSKSLMILMETQRGVPNLSGEAQIASIDSIEIFEDVNNPGSLDYAVTITTVAGNSRELTGTVVLNE
;
A
#
# COMPACT_ATOMS: atom_id res chain seq x y z
N MET A 1 23.77 16.10 -7.20
CA MET A 1 23.59 16.75 -8.52
C MET A 1 22.25 17.49 -8.46
N ALA A 2 21.75 18.15 -9.51
CA ALA A 2 20.35 18.61 -9.49
C ALA A 2 19.41 17.39 -9.63
N TYR A 3 18.18 17.47 -9.13
CA TYR A 3 17.23 16.38 -9.30
C TYR A 3 16.91 16.15 -10.77
N GLY A 4 16.98 14.89 -11.19
CA GLY A 4 16.91 14.47 -12.59
C GLY A 4 18.27 14.35 -13.28
N ASP A 5 19.38 14.82 -12.69
CA ASP A 5 20.71 14.67 -13.30
C ASP A 5 21.12 13.19 -13.35
N ILE A 6 21.71 12.78 -14.47
CA ILE A 6 22.16 11.42 -14.74
C ILE A 6 23.70 11.41 -14.71
N SER A 7 24.29 10.45 -13.99
CA SER A 7 25.75 10.28 -14.02
C SER A 7 26.22 9.72 -15.38
N ALA A 8 27.53 9.80 -15.63
CA ALA A 8 28.13 8.94 -16.66
C ALA A 8 27.90 7.45 -16.32
N VAL A 9 28.06 6.58 -17.33
CA VAL A 9 28.03 5.12 -17.12
C VAL A 9 29.09 4.73 -16.07
N LEU A 10 28.65 4.08 -15.00
CA LEU A 10 29.46 3.65 -13.87
C LEU A 10 30.16 2.32 -14.17
N ASP A 11 29.43 1.37 -14.75
CA ASP A 11 29.96 0.07 -15.14
C ASP A 11 29.23 -0.51 -16.37
N THR A 12 29.84 -1.50 -16.99
CA THR A 12 29.29 -2.22 -18.15
C THR A 12 29.70 -3.69 -18.12
N GLN A 13 28.72 -4.58 -18.11
CA GLN A 13 28.92 -6.02 -18.14
C GLN A 13 28.27 -6.62 -19.39
N ALA A 14 29.00 -7.45 -20.12
CA ALA A 14 28.43 -8.21 -21.22
C ALA A 14 27.57 -9.38 -20.69
N VAL A 15 26.36 -9.49 -21.20
CA VAL A 15 25.43 -10.62 -21.03
C VAL A 15 25.45 -11.41 -22.34
N ALA A 16 26.46 -12.25 -22.51
CA ALA A 16 26.72 -12.91 -23.79
C ALA A 16 25.51 -13.74 -24.27
N ALA A 17 25.17 -13.66 -25.56
CA ALA A 17 24.07 -14.40 -26.19
C ALA A 17 22.65 -13.95 -25.78
N PHE A 18 22.42 -12.64 -25.66
CA PHE A 18 21.11 -12.05 -25.30
C PHE A 18 20.62 -11.07 -26.37
N LEU A 19 19.54 -11.44 -27.04
CA LEU A 19 18.67 -10.61 -27.86
C LEU A 19 17.41 -10.29 -27.03
N TYR A 20 16.89 -9.07 -27.19
CA TYR A 20 15.73 -8.54 -26.45
C TYR A 20 15.81 -8.81 -24.94
N PRO A 21 16.85 -8.31 -24.26
CA PRO A 21 17.00 -8.53 -22.84
C PRO A 21 15.88 -7.84 -22.05
N ARG A 22 15.43 -8.49 -20.99
CA ARG A 22 14.62 -7.92 -19.91
C ARG A 22 15.34 -8.11 -18.60
N ILE A 23 15.18 -7.16 -17.70
CA ILE A 23 15.83 -7.16 -16.41
C ILE A 23 14.77 -6.99 -15.31
N VAL A 24 14.96 -7.70 -14.20
CA VAL A 24 14.12 -7.61 -13.01
C VAL A 24 15.01 -7.48 -11.78
N HIS A 25 14.62 -6.61 -10.86
CA HIS A 25 15.24 -6.53 -9.54
C HIS A 25 14.76 -7.70 -8.67
N LEU A 26 15.70 -8.42 -8.05
CA LEU A 26 15.37 -9.59 -7.24
C LEU A 26 15.14 -9.18 -5.77
N ASP A 27 16.23 -8.73 -5.15
CA ASP A 27 16.32 -8.12 -3.83
C ASP A 27 17.75 -7.57 -3.62
N GLY A 28 17.92 -6.53 -2.81
CA GLY A 28 19.22 -5.91 -2.51
C GLY A 28 20.07 -5.65 -3.76
N ASP A 29 21.30 -6.19 -3.78
CA ASP A 29 22.24 -6.04 -4.90
C ASP A 29 21.90 -6.95 -6.11
N TYR A 30 20.88 -7.80 -6.08
CA TYR A 30 20.71 -8.86 -7.08
C TYR A 30 19.72 -8.49 -8.18
N VAL A 31 20.12 -8.76 -9.43
CA VAL A 31 19.27 -8.61 -10.62
C VAL A 31 19.24 -9.90 -11.44
N GLY A 32 18.09 -10.16 -12.07
CA GLY A 32 17.91 -11.22 -13.06
C GLY A 32 17.76 -10.62 -14.46
N VAL A 33 18.44 -11.20 -15.44
CA VAL A 33 18.34 -10.82 -16.86
C VAL A 33 17.88 -12.02 -17.66
N VAL A 34 16.80 -11.85 -18.44
CA VAL A 34 16.31 -12.85 -19.40
C VAL A 34 16.50 -12.35 -20.83
N GLY A 35 16.73 -13.25 -21.77
CA GLY A 35 16.91 -12.96 -23.19
C GLY A 35 17.16 -14.24 -23.96
N TYR A 36 17.42 -14.13 -25.25
CA TYR A 36 17.63 -15.32 -26.10
C TYR A 36 18.84 -15.20 -27.01
N SER A 37 19.47 -16.32 -27.37
CA SER A 37 20.64 -16.34 -28.26
C SER A 37 20.24 -16.22 -29.74
N GLY A 38 21.19 -16.00 -30.65
CA GLY A 38 20.93 -16.07 -32.09
C GLY A 38 20.59 -17.47 -32.60
N SER A 39 20.73 -18.50 -31.76
CA SER A 39 20.17 -19.84 -31.98
C SER A 39 18.77 -20.01 -31.39
N ASN A 40 18.13 -18.91 -30.97
CA ASN A 40 16.83 -18.81 -30.34
C ASN A 40 16.69 -19.45 -28.95
N GLY A 41 17.77 -19.93 -28.33
CA GLY A 41 17.72 -20.51 -26.98
C GLY A 41 17.46 -19.44 -25.92
N GLY A 42 16.54 -19.70 -25.00
CA GLY A 42 16.19 -18.79 -23.91
C GLY A 42 17.14 -18.94 -22.72
N TYR A 43 17.64 -17.83 -22.20
CA TYR A 43 18.57 -17.78 -21.07
C TYR A 43 18.07 -16.85 -19.98
N LEU A 44 18.26 -17.26 -18.73
CA LEU A 44 18.14 -16.46 -17.52
C LEU A 44 19.50 -16.42 -16.84
N ARG A 45 19.96 -15.25 -16.45
CA ARG A 45 21.23 -15.05 -15.74
C ARG A 45 21.05 -14.08 -14.59
N THR A 46 21.82 -14.26 -13.53
CA THR A 46 21.78 -13.37 -12.38
C THR A 46 23.14 -12.73 -12.13
N TYR A 47 23.12 -11.50 -11.66
CA TYR A 47 24.29 -10.67 -11.39
C TYR A 47 24.10 -9.92 -10.07
N THR A 48 25.20 -9.44 -9.49
CA THR A 48 25.15 -8.43 -8.43
C THR A 48 25.48 -7.05 -8.99
N ILE A 49 24.77 -6.03 -8.54
CA ILE A 49 25.01 -4.61 -8.76
C ILE A 49 25.04 -3.96 -7.38
N ASN A 50 26.21 -3.51 -6.93
CA ASN A 50 26.34 -2.91 -5.60
C ASN A 50 25.84 -1.45 -5.58
N SER A 51 25.84 -0.82 -4.40
CA SER A 51 25.35 0.56 -4.22
C SER A 51 26.23 1.64 -4.86
N ALA A 52 27.41 1.27 -5.38
CA ALA A 52 28.24 2.15 -6.21
C ALA A 52 28.00 1.91 -7.72
N GLY A 53 27.03 1.07 -8.08
CA GLY A 53 26.73 0.69 -9.46
C GLY A 53 27.71 -0.30 -10.09
N ALA A 54 28.65 -0.90 -9.35
CA ALA A 54 29.57 -1.87 -9.91
C ALA A 54 28.90 -3.24 -10.11
N ILE A 55 29.06 -3.82 -11.29
CA ILE A 55 28.47 -5.09 -11.68
C ILE A 55 29.48 -6.23 -11.41
N SER A 56 29.01 -7.40 -10.97
CA SER A 56 29.91 -8.54 -10.83
C SER A 56 30.47 -9.00 -12.19
N ASN A 57 31.78 -9.17 -12.26
CA ASN A 57 32.47 -9.75 -13.42
C ASN A 57 32.10 -11.23 -13.68
N THR A 58 31.43 -11.87 -12.73
CA THR A 58 30.95 -13.25 -12.82
C THR A 58 29.45 -13.28 -12.62
N GLU A 59 28.77 -14.07 -13.44
CA GLU A 59 27.40 -14.49 -13.21
C GLU A 59 27.29 -15.16 -11.84
N VAL A 60 26.25 -14.82 -11.08
CA VAL A 60 25.90 -15.51 -9.84
C VAL A 60 25.37 -16.90 -10.17
N ASP A 61 24.47 -16.96 -11.15
CA ASP A 61 23.91 -18.19 -11.70
C ASP A 61 23.45 -17.99 -13.15
N SER A 62 23.25 -19.10 -13.88
CA SER A 62 22.80 -19.09 -15.26
C SER A 62 21.98 -20.32 -15.58
N TRP A 63 20.86 -20.15 -16.29
CA TRP A 63 20.03 -21.24 -16.74
C TRP A 63 19.60 -21.06 -18.21
N ASN A 64 19.82 -22.11 -19.02
CA ASN A 64 19.20 -22.23 -20.34
C ASN A 64 17.81 -22.85 -20.16
N PHE A 65 16.81 -22.00 -19.98
CA PHE A 65 15.47 -22.41 -19.57
C PHE A 65 14.67 -23.05 -20.72
N ALA A 66 15.04 -22.78 -21.98
CA ALA A 66 14.39 -23.36 -23.14
C ALA A 66 15.32 -23.44 -24.36
N ALA A 67 15.27 -24.57 -25.07
CA ALA A 67 15.99 -24.72 -26.35
C ALA A 67 15.54 -23.69 -27.40
N TYR A 68 14.31 -23.18 -27.26
CA TYR A 68 13.78 -22.05 -28.00
C TYR A 68 12.92 -21.22 -27.06
N GLY A 69 13.30 -19.98 -26.78
CA GLY A 69 12.63 -19.10 -25.83
C GLY A 69 12.78 -17.64 -26.21
N VAL A 70 12.22 -17.26 -27.35
CA VAL A 70 12.43 -15.92 -27.94
C VAL A 70 11.56 -14.87 -27.26
N THR A 71 12.07 -13.64 -27.28
CA THR A 71 11.46 -12.45 -26.67
C THR A 71 10.92 -12.68 -25.25
N PRO A 72 11.75 -13.20 -24.33
CA PRO A 72 11.28 -13.49 -22.99
C PRO A 72 10.97 -12.21 -22.22
N ASP A 73 10.01 -12.31 -21.31
CA ASP A 73 9.66 -11.31 -20.31
C ASP A 73 9.63 -11.94 -18.93
N ILE A 74 10.03 -11.18 -17.91
CA ILE A 74 10.10 -11.66 -16.53
C ILE A 74 9.57 -10.62 -15.56
N ILE A 75 8.69 -11.05 -14.65
CA ILE A 75 8.16 -10.22 -13.58
C ILE A 75 8.21 -10.96 -12.25
N LYS A 76 8.33 -10.23 -11.14
CA LYS A 76 8.18 -10.77 -9.79
C LYS A 76 6.70 -11.04 -9.50
N ILE A 77 6.40 -12.17 -8.86
CA ILE A 77 5.05 -12.43 -8.35
C ILE A 77 4.87 -11.56 -7.09
N PRO A 78 3.85 -10.69 -7.02
CA PRO A 78 3.59 -9.87 -5.84
C PRO A 78 3.46 -10.71 -4.57
N ASP A 79 3.91 -10.16 -3.45
CA ASP A 79 3.93 -10.80 -2.13
C ASP A 79 4.80 -12.07 -2.00
N ALA A 80 5.34 -12.58 -3.11
CA ALA A 80 6.30 -13.67 -3.09
C ALA A 80 7.73 -13.14 -2.91
N THR A 81 8.49 -13.81 -2.05
CA THR A 81 9.89 -13.43 -1.78
C THR A 81 10.83 -13.78 -2.93
N ASP A 82 10.60 -14.91 -3.59
CA ASP A 82 11.56 -15.58 -4.46
C ASP A 82 10.89 -16.24 -5.69
N LYS A 83 9.67 -15.80 -6.06
CA LYS A 83 8.90 -16.38 -7.15
C LYS A 83 8.70 -15.37 -8.28
N TYR A 84 8.84 -15.87 -9.50
CA TYR A 84 8.83 -15.06 -10.72
C TYR A 84 8.01 -15.75 -11.80
N LEU A 85 7.41 -14.95 -12.66
CA LEU A 85 6.80 -15.40 -13.91
C LEU A 85 7.72 -15.09 -15.07
N LEU A 86 7.84 -16.05 -15.98
CA LEU A 86 8.62 -16.00 -17.21
C LEU A 86 7.68 -16.30 -18.38
N GLY A 87 7.55 -15.35 -19.29
CA GLY A 87 6.75 -15.49 -20.50
C GLY A 87 7.65 -15.48 -21.72
N TYR A 88 7.45 -16.38 -22.69
CA TYR A 88 8.26 -16.42 -23.91
C TYR A 88 7.55 -17.15 -25.05
N GLU A 89 8.09 -17.02 -26.27
CA GLU A 89 7.63 -17.80 -27.43
C GLU A 89 8.52 -19.06 -27.64
N PRO A 90 7.97 -20.29 -27.51
CA PRO A 90 8.67 -21.54 -27.76
C PRO A 90 8.81 -21.87 -29.26
N SER A 91 9.59 -22.90 -29.61
CA SER A 91 9.85 -23.26 -31.01
C SER A 91 8.62 -23.83 -31.71
N GLY A 92 8.31 -23.31 -32.89
CA GLY A 92 7.46 -24.00 -33.87
C GLY A 92 5.97 -24.00 -33.56
N SER A 93 5.52 -23.26 -32.55
CA SER A 93 4.11 -22.92 -32.32
C SER A 93 3.88 -21.43 -32.50
N ALA A 94 2.63 -21.04 -32.78
CA ALA A 94 2.19 -19.66 -32.69
C ALA A 94 1.66 -19.36 -31.28
N ASP A 95 2.17 -20.07 -30.27
CA ASP A 95 1.53 -20.21 -28.97
C ASP A 95 2.56 -19.80 -27.93
N GLY A 96 2.28 -18.79 -27.13
CA GLY A 96 3.14 -18.38 -26.02
C GLY A 96 3.16 -19.41 -24.90
N GLU A 97 4.22 -19.36 -24.08
CA GLU A 97 4.29 -20.05 -22.80
C GLU A 97 4.48 -19.04 -21.67
N VAL A 98 3.76 -19.25 -20.58
CA VAL A 98 3.99 -18.58 -19.30
C VAL A 98 4.35 -19.65 -18.28
N LYS A 99 5.45 -19.45 -17.56
CA LYS A 99 5.96 -20.38 -16.57
C LYS A 99 6.32 -19.66 -15.30
N SER A 100 6.22 -20.34 -14.17
CA SER A 100 6.67 -19.84 -12.89
C SER A 100 7.95 -20.54 -12.46
N LEU A 101 8.83 -19.82 -11.77
CA LEU A 101 10.10 -20.35 -11.28
C LEU A 101 10.48 -19.73 -9.94
N THR A 102 11.51 -20.32 -9.32
CA THR A 102 12.12 -19.78 -8.10
C THR A 102 13.50 -19.20 -8.41
N ILE A 103 13.70 -17.94 -8.04
CA ILE A 103 15.02 -17.29 -7.97
C ILE A 103 15.18 -16.77 -6.55
N SER A 104 16.15 -17.31 -5.81
CA SER A 104 16.40 -16.87 -4.44
C SER A 104 16.77 -15.38 -4.38
N ILE A 105 16.59 -14.75 -3.22
CA ILE A 105 17.02 -13.36 -2.97
C ILE A 105 18.53 -13.14 -3.14
N THR A 106 19.32 -14.22 -3.23
CA THR A 106 20.76 -14.17 -3.51
C THR A 106 21.10 -14.55 -4.95
N GLY A 107 20.12 -14.51 -5.86
CA GLY A 107 20.32 -14.75 -7.29
C GLY A 107 20.52 -16.21 -7.72
N THR A 108 20.47 -17.20 -6.83
CA THR A 108 20.51 -18.63 -7.22
C THR A 108 19.19 -19.03 -7.89
N ILE A 109 19.28 -19.66 -9.05
CA ILE A 109 18.16 -20.11 -9.88
C ILE A 109 17.84 -21.57 -9.52
N THR A 110 16.57 -21.87 -9.23
CA THR A 110 16.13 -23.26 -9.21
C THR A 110 15.79 -23.67 -10.65
N GLU A 111 16.63 -24.52 -11.27
CA GLU A 111 16.53 -24.95 -12.68
C GLU A 111 15.35 -25.92 -12.96
N SER A 112 14.17 -25.58 -12.45
CA SER A 112 12.92 -26.26 -12.71
C SER A 112 11.78 -25.27 -12.61
N PHE A 113 10.81 -25.40 -13.51
CA PHE A 113 9.56 -24.65 -13.40
C PHE A 113 8.68 -25.23 -12.30
N ILE A 114 7.96 -24.36 -11.62
CA ILE A 114 6.92 -24.73 -10.64
C ILE A 114 5.67 -25.15 -11.41
N ASP A 115 5.24 -24.31 -12.34
CA ASP A 115 4.08 -24.55 -13.18
C ASP A 115 4.25 -23.98 -14.60
N THR A 116 3.33 -24.33 -15.49
CA THR A 116 3.33 -23.92 -16.89
C THR A 116 1.91 -23.77 -17.42
N LEU A 117 1.68 -22.65 -18.10
CA LEU A 117 0.52 -22.41 -18.94
C LEU A 117 0.97 -22.25 -20.39
N THR A 118 0.42 -23.07 -21.28
CA THR A 118 0.54 -22.90 -22.73
C THR A 118 -0.67 -22.13 -23.22
N MET A 119 -0.43 -21.05 -23.95
CA MET A 119 -1.49 -20.20 -24.50
C MET A 119 -2.20 -20.87 -25.68
N THR A 120 -3.33 -20.32 -26.11
CA THR A 120 -4.09 -20.91 -27.22
C THR A 120 -3.39 -20.64 -28.56
N ALA A 121 -3.69 -21.44 -29.57
CA ALA A 121 -3.08 -21.30 -30.89
C ALA A 121 -3.33 -19.91 -31.51
N GLY A 122 -2.26 -19.13 -31.68
CA GLY A 122 -2.30 -17.75 -32.18
C GLY A 122 -1.87 -16.71 -31.13
N ASP A 123 -1.95 -17.06 -29.85
CA ASP A 123 -1.64 -16.17 -28.73
C ASP A 123 -0.11 -16.12 -28.49
N ARG A 124 0.63 -15.48 -29.39
CA ARG A 124 2.10 -15.43 -29.30
C ARG A 124 2.54 -14.47 -28.20
N MET A 125 3.46 -14.90 -27.34
CA MET A 125 4.21 -14.02 -26.42
C MET A 125 5.33 -13.22 -27.14
N PHE A 126 5.22 -13.04 -28.46
CA PHE A 126 6.22 -12.32 -29.23
C PHE A 126 6.25 -10.85 -28.80
N ARG A 127 7.34 -10.45 -28.14
CA ARG A 127 7.51 -9.13 -27.49
C ARG A 127 6.44 -8.79 -26.45
N GLY A 128 5.68 -9.80 -26.01
CA GLY A 128 4.60 -9.63 -25.07
C GLY A 128 5.08 -9.14 -23.71
N ARG A 129 4.12 -8.71 -22.90
CA ARG A 129 4.39 -8.24 -21.53
C ARG A 129 3.51 -8.94 -20.52
N LEU A 130 4.11 -9.32 -19.42
CA LEU A 130 3.42 -9.86 -18.25
C LEU A 130 3.04 -8.72 -17.30
N SER A 131 1.91 -8.90 -16.62
CA SER A 131 1.50 -8.04 -15.51
C SER A 131 0.76 -8.88 -14.47
N HIS A 132 0.90 -8.54 -13.20
CA HIS A 132 0.24 -9.23 -12.10
C HIS A 132 -0.42 -8.19 -11.19
N THR A 133 -1.68 -8.42 -10.83
CA THR A 133 -2.54 -7.38 -10.24
C THR A 133 -2.35 -7.15 -8.74
N SER A 134 -1.48 -7.91 -8.06
CA SER A 134 -1.33 -7.91 -6.59
C SER A 134 -2.65 -7.95 -5.80
N ASN A 135 -3.76 -8.38 -6.44
CA ASN A 135 -5.09 -8.37 -5.85
C ASN A 135 -5.41 -9.74 -5.25
N VAL A 136 -6.48 -9.80 -4.46
CA VAL A 136 -6.92 -11.02 -3.75
C VAL A 136 -7.29 -12.20 -4.67
N ASN A 137 -7.41 -11.97 -5.97
CA ASN A 137 -7.78 -13.00 -6.94
C ASN A 137 -6.57 -13.49 -7.75
N ASP A 138 -5.36 -12.99 -7.47
CA ASP A 138 -4.13 -13.48 -8.07
C ASP A 138 -4.16 -13.43 -9.62
N ILE A 139 -4.81 -12.40 -10.17
CA ILE A 139 -4.99 -12.27 -11.62
C ILE A 139 -3.67 -11.82 -12.28
N CYS A 140 -3.32 -12.51 -13.34
CA CYS A 140 -2.22 -12.17 -14.23
C CYS A 140 -2.75 -11.87 -15.63
N PHE A 141 -2.01 -11.02 -16.32
CA PHE A 141 -2.23 -10.71 -17.72
C PHE A 141 -1.00 -10.97 -18.54
N SER A 142 -1.22 -11.48 -19.74
CA SER A 142 -0.24 -11.50 -20.81
C SER A 142 -0.76 -10.66 -21.96
N ASN A 143 -0.01 -9.63 -22.31
CA ASN A 143 -0.27 -8.80 -23.48
C ASN A 143 0.49 -9.39 -24.67
N CYS A 144 -0.24 -10.10 -25.53
CA CYS A 144 0.28 -10.91 -26.62
C CYS A 144 0.34 -10.13 -27.94
N TYR A 145 0.89 -10.81 -28.95
CA TYR A 145 0.91 -10.38 -30.35
C TYR A 145 -0.49 -9.93 -30.84
N GLU A 146 -0.54 -8.94 -31.74
CA GLU A 146 -1.78 -8.33 -32.26
C GLU A 146 -2.70 -7.70 -31.19
N GLY A 147 -2.14 -7.47 -30.00
CA GLY A 147 -2.78 -6.76 -28.90
C GLY A 147 -3.90 -7.53 -28.21
N GLN A 148 -3.77 -8.86 -28.20
CA GLN A 148 -4.60 -9.72 -27.38
C GLN A 148 -4.15 -9.66 -25.92
N ILE A 149 -5.11 -9.48 -25.01
CA ILE A 149 -4.88 -9.56 -23.57
C ILE A 149 -5.51 -10.84 -23.06
N ASN A 150 -4.67 -11.68 -22.48
CA ASN A 150 -5.05 -12.95 -21.90
C ASN A 150 -5.03 -12.86 -20.39
N SER A 151 -6.12 -13.27 -19.71
CA SER A 151 -6.16 -13.37 -18.25
C SER A 151 -6.04 -14.82 -17.77
N TYR A 152 -5.38 -15.00 -16.63
CA TYR A 152 -5.24 -16.27 -15.91
C TYR A 152 -4.89 -15.98 -14.45
N THR A 153 -4.82 -16.99 -13.60
CA THR A 153 -4.42 -16.83 -12.20
C THR A 153 -3.01 -17.32 -11.94
N VAL A 154 -2.30 -16.67 -11.01
CA VAL A 154 -1.00 -17.12 -10.49
C VAL A 154 -0.93 -16.82 -9.00
N ASP A 155 -0.91 -17.84 -8.15
CA ASP A 155 -0.82 -17.62 -6.71
C ASP A 155 0.62 -17.26 -6.24
N ASN A 156 0.75 -16.83 -4.99
CA ASN A 156 2.05 -16.48 -4.40
C ASN A 156 3.03 -17.66 -4.26
N ALA A 157 2.57 -18.90 -4.41
CA ALA A 157 3.42 -20.09 -4.47
C ALA A 157 3.92 -20.37 -5.90
N GLY A 158 3.42 -19.63 -6.89
CA GLY A 158 3.73 -19.77 -8.31
C GLY A 158 2.89 -20.83 -9.02
N ASN A 159 1.78 -21.31 -8.46
CA ASN A 159 0.88 -22.19 -9.20
C ASN A 159 0.09 -21.36 -10.22
N ILE A 160 0.05 -21.82 -11.47
CA ILE A 160 -0.63 -21.11 -12.56
C ILE A 160 -1.97 -21.81 -12.83
N GLY A 161 -3.03 -21.03 -13.04
CA GLY A 161 -4.33 -21.55 -13.45
C GLY A 161 -4.22 -22.46 -14.69
N ALA A 162 -4.99 -23.55 -14.71
CA ALA A 162 -4.85 -24.60 -15.73
C ALA A 162 -5.25 -24.16 -17.16
N SER A 163 -5.84 -22.99 -17.32
CA SER A 163 -6.26 -22.45 -18.61
C SER A 163 -6.35 -20.93 -18.58
N ILE A 164 -6.32 -20.33 -19.77
CA ILE A 164 -6.77 -18.95 -19.98
C ILE A 164 -8.22 -18.82 -19.53
N ILE A 165 -8.51 -17.75 -18.80
CA ILE A 165 -9.85 -17.44 -18.29
C ILE A 165 -10.62 -16.66 -19.34
N ASP A 166 -10.03 -15.57 -19.84
CA ASP A 166 -10.63 -14.73 -20.85
C ASP A 166 -9.58 -14.12 -21.79
N VAL A 167 -10.05 -13.70 -22.96
CA VAL A 167 -9.25 -13.12 -24.04
C VAL A 167 -9.96 -11.87 -24.54
N GLN A 168 -9.28 -10.73 -24.45
CA GLN A 168 -9.72 -9.50 -25.10
C GLN A 168 -8.77 -9.15 -26.25
N ASP A 169 -9.31 -9.21 -27.46
CA ASP A 169 -8.58 -8.84 -28.68
C ASP A 169 -8.93 -7.39 -29.08
N TYR A 170 -7.92 -6.53 -29.19
CA TYR A 170 -8.09 -5.15 -29.67
C TYR A 170 -7.84 -4.99 -31.18
N GLY A 171 -7.51 -6.07 -31.89
CA GLY A 171 -7.42 -6.12 -33.35
C GLY A 171 -6.24 -5.34 -33.92
N HIS A 172 -5.14 -5.24 -33.16
CA HIS A 172 -3.93 -4.56 -33.63
C HIS A 172 -3.22 -5.43 -34.65
N THR A 173 -2.56 -4.81 -35.61
CA THR A 173 -1.85 -5.53 -36.70
C THR A 173 -0.33 -5.52 -36.54
N ILE A 174 0.16 -4.93 -35.45
CA ILE A 174 1.59 -4.68 -35.20
C ILE A 174 1.93 -5.06 -33.75
N ASP A 175 3.15 -5.60 -33.59
CA ASP A 175 3.69 -6.34 -32.43
C ASP A 175 4.15 -5.45 -31.27
N ASP A 176 3.35 -4.45 -30.89
CA ASP A 176 3.89 -3.29 -30.18
C ASP A 176 3.11 -2.95 -28.92
N SER A 177 2.79 -3.97 -28.11
CA SER A 177 2.21 -3.76 -26.78
C SER A 177 3.27 -3.37 -25.75
N ARG A 178 2.96 -2.39 -24.89
CA ARG A 178 3.95 -1.79 -23.96
C ARG A 178 3.59 -1.93 -22.48
N GLY A 179 3.12 -3.12 -22.13
CA GLY A 179 2.81 -3.48 -20.75
C GLY A 179 1.40 -3.06 -20.35
N ILE A 180 0.98 -3.58 -19.20
CA ILE A 180 -0.32 -3.31 -18.60
C ILE A 180 -0.06 -2.64 -17.26
N ILE A 181 -0.65 -1.46 -17.07
CA ILE A 181 -0.58 -0.73 -15.82
C ILE A 181 -1.94 -0.76 -15.12
N ASN A 182 -1.93 -0.85 -13.80
CA ASN A 182 -3.13 -0.69 -13.00
C ASN A 182 -3.57 0.79 -12.98
N ILE A 183 -4.87 1.03 -13.15
CA ILE A 183 -5.48 2.35 -13.02
C ILE A 183 -5.92 2.53 -11.58
N ASP A 184 -6.95 1.80 -11.18
CA ASP A 184 -7.45 1.71 -9.83
C ASP A 184 -8.30 0.43 -9.69
N GLY A 185 -8.24 -0.21 -8.52
CA GLY A 185 -8.92 -1.48 -8.27
C GLY A 185 -8.74 -2.49 -9.40
N ASN A 186 -9.84 -2.81 -10.08
CA ASN A 186 -9.88 -3.79 -11.17
C ASN A 186 -9.82 -3.17 -12.58
N TYR A 187 -9.41 -1.90 -12.72
CA TYR A 187 -9.25 -1.23 -14.01
C TYR A 187 -7.78 -1.13 -14.41
N TYR A 188 -7.51 -1.29 -15.70
CA TYR A 188 -6.17 -1.34 -16.27
C TYR A 188 -6.10 -0.57 -17.58
N ALA A 189 -4.89 -0.12 -17.93
CA ALA A 189 -4.58 0.52 -19.20
C ALA A 189 -3.43 -0.21 -19.90
N THR A 190 -3.43 -0.16 -21.23
CA THR A 190 -2.33 -0.63 -22.07
C THR A 190 -2.14 0.33 -23.25
N GLY A 191 -0.88 0.58 -23.59
CA GLY A 191 -0.48 1.30 -24.80
C GLY A 191 -0.15 0.35 -25.94
N TYR A 192 -0.62 0.67 -27.13
CA TYR A 192 -0.27 0.05 -28.41
C TYR A 192 0.28 1.12 -29.36
N ALA A 193 0.71 0.72 -30.56
CA ALA A 193 1.35 1.65 -31.49
C ALA A 193 0.51 2.88 -31.88
N ASP A 194 -0.82 2.76 -31.85
CA ASP A 194 -1.75 3.78 -32.32
C ASP A 194 -2.80 4.20 -31.28
N THR A 195 -2.97 3.39 -30.23
CA THR A 195 -4.08 3.50 -29.29
C THR A 195 -3.66 3.27 -27.85
N ILE A 196 -4.35 3.95 -26.94
CA ILE A 196 -4.40 3.61 -25.52
C ILE A 196 -5.76 2.96 -25.29
N ASN A 197 -5.77 1.75 -24.75
CA ASN A 197 -6.99 1.01 -24.43
C ASN A 197 -7.08 0.79 -22.92
N THR A 198 -8.28 0.88 -22.39
CA THR A 198 -8.58 0.51 -21.01
C THR A 198 -9.54 -0.67 -20.95
N PHE A 199 -9.43 -1.43 -19.89
CA PHE A 199 -10.31 -2.55 -19.58
C PHE A 199 -10.48 -2.69 -18.09
N SER A 200 -11.50 -3.43 -17.70
CA SER A 200 -11.67 -3.92 -16.34
C SER A 200 -11.56 -5.44 -16.30
N THR A 201 -11.34 -5.97 -15.11
CA THR A 201 -11.53 -7.39 -14.82
C THR A 201 -12.56 -7.59 -13.72
N ASP A 202 -13.32 -8.69 -13.77
CA ASP A 202 -14.10 -9.11 -12.60
C ASP A 202 -13.27 -9.99 -11.65
N GLY A 203 -13.82 -10.35 -10.50
CA GLY A 203 -13.10 -11.19 -9.52
C GLY A 203 -12.79 -12.61 -10.00
N SER A 204 -13.36 -13.04 -11.14
CA SER A 204 -13.05 -14.33 -11.76
C SER A 204 -11.98 -14.22 -12.84
N GLY A 205 -11.56 -13.01 -13.23
CA GLY A 205 -10.60 -12.78 -14.30
C GLY A 205 -11.22 -12.52 -15.67
N ASN A 206 -12.55 -12.40 -15.81
CA ASN A 206 -13.15 -12.02 -17.10
C ASN A 206 -12.78 -10.58 -17.44
N ILE A 207 -12.47 -10.29 -18.70
CA ILE A 207 -12.04 -8.99 -19.19
C ILE A 207 -13.24 -8.27 -19.82
N THR A 208 -13.35 -6.97 -19.56
CA THR A 208 -14.33 -6.12 -20.25
C THR A 208 -13.63 -4.88 -20.77
N ALA A 209 -13.61 -4.68 -22.09
CA ALA A 209 -13.13 -3.43 -22.68
C ALA A 209 -13.96 -2.24 -22.16
N VAL A 210 -13.27 -1.15 -21.79
CA VAL A 210 -13.89 0.03 -21.17
C VAL A 210 -13.87 1.22 -22.12
N ASP A 211 -12.69 1.67 -22.54
CA ASP A 211 -12.52 2.81 -23.44
C ASP A 211 -11.28 2.63 -24.33
N SER A 212 -11.20 3.45 -25.38
CA SER A 212 -10.11 3.46 -26.34
C SER A 212 -9.87 4.87 -26.87
N TRP A 213 -8.61 5.26 -26.97
CA TRP A 213 -8.19 6.52 -27.56
C TRP A 213 -7.09 6.31 -28.58
N THR A 214 -7.37 6.65 -29.85
CA THR A 214 -6.35 6.75 -30.89
C THR A 214 -5.49 8.00 -30.67
N VAL A 215 -4.24 7.80 -30.29
CA VAL A 215 -3.30 8.88 -29.91
C VAL A 215 -2.45 9.34 -31.09
N ALA A 216 -2.27 8.51 -32.13
CA ALA A 216 -1.52 8.88 -33.33
C ALA A 216 -2.10 8.21 -34.59
N PRO A 217 -2.94 8.88 -35.40
CA PRO A 217 -3.66 8.23 -36.49
C PRO A 217 -2.80 7.82 -37.71
N THR A 218 -1.49 8.07 -37.70
CA THR A 218 -0.66 7.92 -38.90
C THR A 218 0.70 7.24 -38.72
N GLN A 219 1.04 6.68 -37.54
CA GLN A 219 2.43 6.25 -37.30
C GLN A 219 2.65 4.96 -36.52
N THR A 220 3.81 4.36 -36.81
CA THR A 220 4.31 3.06 -36.36
C THR A 220 5.19 3.20 -35.12
N GLY A 221 4.65 3.76 -34.03
CA GLY A 221 5.44 4.12 -32.85
C GLY A 221 4.92 3.51 -31.57
N TYR A 222 5.77 2.82 -30.82
CA TYR A 222 5.44 2.25 -29.51
C TYR A 222 4.92 3.31 -28.52
N VAL A 223 3.78 3.06 -27.87
CA VAL A 223 3.26 3.93 -26.80
C VAL A 223 3.52 3.30 -25.44
N GLY A 224 4.53 3.79 -24.72
CA GLY A 224 4.74 3.45 -23.31
C GLY A 224 3.87 4.30 -22.41
N ILE A 225 3.27 3.73 -21.37
CA ILE A 225 2.41 4.45 -20.41
C ILE A 225 2.88 4.24 -18.97
N VAL A 226 2.77 5.29 -18.15
CA VAL A 226 3.00 5.22 -16.71
C VAL A 226 2.00 6.11 -15.98
N LYS A 227 1.59 5.70 -14.78
CA LYS A 227 0.71 6.48 -13.90
C LYS A 227 1.54 7.45 -13.06
N VAL A 228 1.09 8.70 -12.95
CA VAL A 228 1.63 9.64 -11.96
C VAL A 228 1.07 9.26 -10.58
N PRO A 229 1.89 8.95 -9.58
CA PRO A 229 1.43 8.40 -8.31
C PRO A 229 0.39 9.28 -7.61
N ASN A 230 -0.57 8.64 -6.92
CA ASN A 230 -1.62 9.32 -6.16
C ASN A 230 -2.48 10.32 -6.98
N SER A 231 -2.60 10.10 -8.29
CA SER A 231 -3.37 10.95 -9.20
C SER A 231 -4.18 10.13 -10.22
N THR A 232 -5.00 10.82 -11.00
CA THR A 232 -5.66 10.29 -12.21
C THR A 232 -4.89 10.64 -13.49
N ILE A 233 -3.67 11.14 -13.35
CA ILE A 233 -2.81 11.59 -14.44
C ILE A 233 -1.90 10.46 -14.91
N TYR A 234 -1.72 10.38 -16.22
CA TYR A 234 -0.88 9.41 -16.89
C TYR A 234 0.03 10.12 -17.88
N ILE A 235 1.23 9.58 -18.05
CA ILE A 235 2.19 10.02 -19.05
C ILE A 235 2.27 8.93 -20.12
N ALA A 236 2.20 9.33 -21.38
CA ALA A 236 2.45 8.48 -22.52
C ALA A 236 3.68 8.97 -23.30
N ALA A 237 4.62 8.06 -23.57
CA ALA A 237 5.78 8.30 -24.43
C ALA A 237 5.56 7.61 -25.77
N TYR A 238 5.79 8.31 -26.87
CA TYR A 238 5.60 7.80 -28.21
C TYR A 238 6.55 8.47 -29.23
N ARG A 239 6.58 7.92 -30.45
CA ARG A 239 7.29 8.51 -31.59
C ARG A 239 6.31 9.37 -32.40
N ASN A 240 6.60 10.65 -32.54
CA ASN A 240 5.75 11.59 -33.28
C ASN A 240 6.03 11.61 -34.80
N GLY A 241 5.26 12.46 -35.51
CA GLY A 241 5.23 12.66 -36.97
C GLY A 241 6.57 12.76 -37.67
N ASP A 242 7.45 13.45 -36.99
CA ASP A 242 8.74 13.88 -37.51
C ASP A 242 9.83 12.85 -37.14
N GLY A 243 9.45 11.83 -36.38
CA GLY A 243 10.36 10.82 -35.84
C GLY A 243 10.89 11.16 -34.45
N ASP A 244 10.48 12.28 -33.87
CA ASP A 244 10.93 12.71 -32.55
C ASP A 244 10.33 11.83 -31.46
N GLY A 245 11.03 11.74 -30.34
CA GLY A 245 10.48 11.25 -29.08
C GLY A 245 9.63 12.31 -28.42
N GLU A 246 8.35 12.03 -28.20
CA GLU A 246 7.42 12.94 -27.54
C GLU A 246 6.72 12.27 -26.34
N LEU A 247 6.52 13.05 -25.30
CA LEU A 247 5.70 12.75 -24.13
C LEU A 247 4.43 13.59 -24.20
N PHE A 248 3.31 13.04 -23.76
CA PHE A 248 2.13 13.82 -23.43
C PHE A 248 1.47 13.29 -22.17
N THR A 249 0.79 14.18 -21.46
CA THR A 249 0.01 13.84 -20.28
C THR A 249 -1.48 13.86 -20.58
N PHE A 250 -2.23 13.03 -19.87
CA PHE A 250 -3.68 12.93 -19.99
C PHE A 250 -4.27 12.36 -18.69
N SER A 251 -5.59 12.29 -18.60
CA SER A 251 -6.25 11.68 -17.44
C SER A 251 -7.07 10.45 -17.81
N ILE A 252 -7.08 9.49 -16.89
CA ILE A 252 -7.98 8.33 -16.91
C ILE A 252 -8.71 8.32 -15.57
N SER A 253 -10.04 8.24 -15.59
CA SER A 253 -10.82 8.11 -14.36
C SER A 253 -10.52 6.77 -13.67
N ASP A 254 -10.87 6.67 -12.38
CA ASP A 254 -10.73 5.42 -11.61
C ASP A 254 -11.56 4.25 -12.19
N THR A 255 -12.53 4.56 -13.06
CA THR A 255 -13.35 3.59 -13.79
C THR A 255 -12.87 3.35 -15.23
N GLY A 256 -11.64 3.75 -15.56
CA GLY A 256 -11.01 3.51 -16.86
C GLY A 256 -11.48 4.38 -18.02
N VAL A 257 -12.21 5.48 -17.79
CA VAL A 257 -12.63 6.38 -18.88
C VAL A 257 -11.51 7.35 -19.21
N ILE A 258 -11.13 7.44 -20.49
CA ILE A 258 -10.00 8.26 -20.95
C ILE A 258 -10.49 9.67 -21.31
N THR A 259 -9.86 10.70 -20.75
CA THR A 259 -10.02 12.07 -21.25
C THR A 259 -9.16 12.24 -22.50
N LYS A 260 -9.79 12.27 -23.69
CA LYS A 260 -9.15 12.21 -25.01
C LYS A 260 -8.55 13.55 -25.46
N SER A 261 -7.78 14.17 -24.59
CA SER A 261 -7.06 15.42 -24.84
C SER A 261 -5.77 15.43 -24.04
N ALA A 262 -4.67 15.85 -24.68
CA ALA A 262 -3.43 16.12 -23.97
C ALA A 262 -3.61 17.31 -23.01
N ILE A 263 -3.05 17.17 -21.81
CA ILE A 263 -2.93 18.24 -20.81
C ILE A 263 -1.69 19.07 -21.13
N ASP A 264 -0.55 18.38 -21.30
CA ASP A 264 0.73 18.97 -21.68
C ASP A 264 1.51 18.04 -22.63
N THR A 265 2.52 18.57 -23.31
CA THR A 265 3.42 17.81 -24.19
C THR A 265 4.88 18.24 -24.05
N LEU A 266 5.81 17.29 -24.26
CA LEU A 266 7.26 17.54 -24.23
C LEU A 266 7.95 16.70 -25.31
N ILE A 267 8.68 17.35 -26.21
CA ILE A 267 9.63 16.67 -27.11
C ILE A 267 10.91 16.39 -26.32
N PHE A 268 11.19 15.13 -26.02
CA PHE A 268 12.39 14.74 -25.26
C PHE A 268 13.58 14.42 -26.16
N GLU A 269 13.34 14.02 -27.40
CA GLU A 269 14.38 13.77 -28.40
C GLU A 269 13.92 14.30 -29.76
N GLY A 270 14.37 15.50 -30.12
CA GLY A 270 13.98 16.18 -31.37
C GLY A 270 15.12 16.33 -32.38
N THR A 271 16.24 15.65 -32.17
CA THR A 271 17.42 15.68 -33.04
C THR A 271 17.58 14.41 -33.85
N ASP A 272 17.35 13.26 -33.22
CA ASP A 272 17.54 11.94 -33.79
C ASP A 272 16.20 11.19 -33.86
N ALA A 273 15.99 10.41 -34.91
CA ALA A 273 14.74 9.67 -35.06
C ALA A 273 14.65 8.54 -34.02
N VAL A 274 13.63 8.58 -33.17
CA VAL A 274 13.36 7.53 -32.19
C VAL A 274 12.82 6.29 -32.90
N SER A 275 13.54 5.17 -32.77
CA SER A 275 13.17 3.90 -33.42
C SER A 275 12.53 2.91 -32.48
N VAL A 276 12.85 2.97 -31.18
CA VAL A 276 12.33 2.07 -30.14
C VAL A 276 12.10 2.85 -28.85
N LEU A 277 10.94 2.63 -28.22
CA LEU A 277 10.59 3.14 -26.89
C LEU A 277 10.16 1.96 -26.03
N GLU A 278 10.78 1.77 -24.87
CA GLU A 278 10.60 0.54 -24.10
C GLU A 278 9.81 0.73 -22.83
N ASN A 279 10.33 1.50 -21.87
CA ASN A 279 9.61 1.81 -20.65
C ASN A 279 9.85 3.24 -20.16
N ILE A 280 8.84 3.76 -19.46
CA ILE A 280 8.93 4.96 -18.62
C ILE A 280 9.03 4.46 -17.19
N LEU A 281 9.99 4.98 -16.43
CA LEU A 281 10.25 4.61 -15.05
C LEU A 281 9.90 5.78 -14.13
N TYR A 282 9.14 5.51 -13.07
CA TYR A 282 8.95 6.46 -11.99
C TYR A 282 10.17 6.44 -11.08
N LEU A 283 10.72 7.62 -10.78
CA LEU A 283 11.98 7.77 -10.04
C LEU A 283 11.76 8.23 -8.58
N GLY A 284 10.53 8.62 -8.21
CA GLY A 284 10.22 9.26 -6.92
C GLY A 284 9.86 10.74 -7.07
N GLY A 285 9.03 11.25 -6.16
CA GLY A 285 8.51 12.63 -6.23
C GLY A 285 7.72 12.87 -7.53
N ASP A 286 8.13 13.90 -8.27
CA ASP A 286 7.57 14.26 -9.58
C ASP A 286 8.47 13.79 -10.74
N TYR A 287 9.48 12.94 -10.51
CA TYR A 287 10.54 12.64 -11.47
C TYR A 287 10.34 11.30 -12.19
N PHE A 288 10.64 11.31 -13.49
CA PHE A 288 10.49 10.15 -14.37
C PHE A 288 11.69 10.04 -15.32
N ALA A 289 11.97 8.82 -15.79
CA ALA A 289 12.91 8.55 -16.87
C ALA A 289 12.25 7.82 -18.02
N VAL A 290 12.72 8.05 -19.24
CA VAL A 290 12.34 7.28 -20.43
C VAL A 290 13.58 6.76 -21.14
N THR A 291 13.57 5.49 -21.52
CA THR A 291 14.62 4.88 -22.35
C THR A 291 14.17 4.64 -23.77
N CYS A 292 15.04 4.99 -24.71
CA CYS A 292 14.77 4.83 -26.13
C CYS A 292 16.03 4.44 -26.93
N VAL A 293 15.79 4.14 -28.20
CA VAL A 293 16.83 4.11 -29.23
C VAL A 293 16.63 5.31 -30.14
N ALA A 294 17.61 6.22 -30.16
CA ALA A 294 17.61 7.44 -30.97
C ALA A 294 18.66 7.29 -32.07
N ASP A 295 18.23 7.23 -33.34
CA ASP A 295 19.02 6.74 -34.48
C ASP A 295 19.62 5.35 -34.23
N VAL A 296 20.88 5.30 -33.77
CA VAL A 296 21.61 4.07 -33.41
C VAL A 296 21.98 3.99 -31.93
N ASP A 297 21.74 5.07 -31.18
CA ASP A 297 22.20 5.28 -29.82
C ASP A 297 21.19 4.78 -28.80
N GLY A 298 21.69 4.22 -27.70
CA GLY A 298 20.89 3.93 -26.51
C GLY A 298 20.91 5.12 -25.57
N ARG A 299 19.73 5.72 -25.34
CA ARG A 299 19.61 6.95 -24.54
C ARG A 299 18.58 6.83 -23.42
N VAL A 300 18.85 7.56 -22.33
CA VAL A 300 17.93 7.79 -21.20
C VAL A 300 17.70 9.30 -21.10
N TYR A 301 16.46 9.72 -20.88
CA TYR A 301 16.10 11.11 -20.62
C TYR A 301 15.33 11.20 -19.31
N THR A 302 15.58 12.24 -18.52
CA THR A 302 14.81 12.54 -17.31
C THR A 302 13.95 13.77 -17.51
N PHE A 303 12.79 13.76 -16.87
CA PHE A 303 11.83 14.87 -16.88
C PHE A 303 11.03 14.86 -15.58
N SER A 304 10.28 15.93 -15.33
CA SER A 304 9.32 15.95 -14.22
C SER A 304 7.89 16.08 -14.72
N CYS A 305 6.94 15.56 -13.95
CA CYS A 305 5.51 15.72 -14.16
C CYS A 305 4.81 15.90 -12.80
N ASP A 306 4.11 17.02 -12.64
CA ASP A 306 3.34 17.28 -11.42
C ASP A 306 1.99 16.52 -11.40
N ASN A 307 1.31 16.52 -10.25
CA ASN A 307 -0.01 15.89 -10.09
C ASN A 307 -1.14 16.54 -10.90
N SER A 308 -0.90 17.69 -11.53
CA SER A 308 -1.84 18.33 -12.47
C SER A 308 -1.57 17.93 -13.92
N GLY A 309 -0.50 17.17 -14.18
CA GLY A 309 -0.08 16.74 -15.50
C GLY A 309 0.74 17.77 -16.27
N ASN A 310 1.31 18.79 -15.62
CA ASN A 310 2.26 19.67 -16.28
C ASN A 310 3.63 19.01 -16.33
N LEU A 311 4.24 18.96 -17.52
CA LEU A 311 5.58 18.45 -17.74
C LEU A 311 6.61 19.57 -17.51
N SER A 312 7.86 19.20 -17.23
CA SER A 312 8.96 20.17 -17.25
C SER A 312 9.07 20.86 -18.62
N ALA A 313 9.43 22.15 -18.63
CA ALA A 313 9.54 22.93 -19.85
C ALA A 313 10.61 22.42 -20.85
N SER A 314 11.52 21.57 -20.37
CA SER A 314 12.49 20.83 -21.15
C SER A 314 12.83 19.50 -20.47
N VAL A 315 13.56 18.64 -21.18
CA VAL A 315 14.33 17.54 -20.56
C VAL A 315 15.21 18.12 -19.45
N LEU A 316 15.28 17.41 -18.33
CA LEU A 316 16.13 17.77 -17.19
C LEU A 316 17.58 17.38 -17.50
N ASP A 317 17.80 16.12 -17.86
CA ASP A 317 19.09 15.62 -18.31
C ASP A 317 18.95 14.44 -19.29
N SER A 318 20.04 14.11 -19.98
CA SER A 318 20.10 12.94 -20.86
C SER A 318 21.46 12.23 -20.78
N LEU A 319 21.41 10.90 -20.91
CA LEU A 319 22.58 10.04 -20.96
C LEU A 319 22.52 9.17 -22.21
N GLU A 320 23.55 9.29 -23.04
CA GLU A 320 23.88 8.27 -24.03
C GLU A 320 24.69 7.15 -23.36
N PHE A 321 24.00 6.09 -22.95
CA PHE A 321 24.66 4.94 -22.35
C PHE A 321 25.32 4.06 -23.42
N TYR A 322 24.97 4.23 -24.69
CA TYR A 322 25.59 3.55 -25.81
C TYR A 322 25.54 4.41 -27.07
N ASP A 323 26.69 4.62 -27.70
CA ASP A 323 26.95 5.60 -28.77
C ASP A 323 26.80 5.05 -30.20
N GLY A 324 26.19 3.87 -30.35
CA GLY A 324 25.99 3.25 -31.65
C GLY A 324 27.27 2.87 -32.42
N SER A 325 28.46 3.05 -31.83
CA SER A 325 29.76 3.02 -32.55
C SER A 325 30.09 1.66 -33.19
N VAL A 326 29.54 0.58 -32.64
CA VAL A 326 29.72 -0.78 -33.14
C VAL A 326 28.50 -1.24 -33.95
N ASN A 327 27.30 -0.89 -33.49
CA ASN A 327 26.03 -1.37 -34.02
C ASN A 327 24.84 -0.57 -33.47
N VAL A 328 23.63 -0.80 -33.97
CA VAL A 328 22.40 -0.16 -33.45
C VAL A 328 22.06 -0.72 -32.06
N CYS A 329 21.67 0.15 -31.12
CA CYS A 329 21.08 -0.25 -29.85
C CYS A 329 19.75 -0.99 -30.07
N GLY A 330 19.57 -2.13 -29.41
CA GLY A 330 18.37 -2.96 -29.54
C GLY A 330 17.61 -3.07 -28.22
N ALA A 331 16.31 -2.75 -28.26
CA ALA A 331 15.32 -2.95 -27.19
C ALA A 331 15.83 -2.67 -25.77
N PRO A 332 16.28 -1.43 -25.47
CA PRO A 332 16.82 -1.12 -24.15
C PRO A 332 15.75 -1.23 -23.06
N SER A 333 16.07 -1.67 -21.86
CA SER A 333 15.12 -1.72 -20.74
C SER A 333 15.80 -1.25 -19.47
N ILE A 334 15.16 -0.33 -18.74
CA ILE A 334 15.69 0.24 -17.49
C ILE A 334 14.92 -0.26 -16.27
N ILE A 335 15.62 -0.52 -15.17
CA ILE A 335 15.04 -0.69 -13.83
C ILE A 335 15.79 0.15 -12.80
N HIS A 336 15.10 0.45 -11.71
CA HIS A 336 15.73 0.85 -10.45
C HIS A 336 16.33 -0.40 -9.78
N VAL A 337 17.51 -0.25 -9.19
CA VAL A 337 18.19 -1.33 -8.44
C VAL A 337 18.12 -1.03 -6.95
N GLN A 338 18.74 0.07 -6.51
CA GLN A 338 18.75 0.53 -5.13
C GLN A 338 19.28 1.96 -5.07
N ASP A 339 18.95 2.69 -4.01
CA ASP A 339 19.37 4.09 -3.81
C ASP A 339 19.13 4.93 -5.09
N ASP A 340 20.16 5.58 -5.61
CA ASP A 340 20.17 6.33 -6.85
C ASP A 340 20.67 5.51 -8.05
N ILE A 341 20.90 4.20 -7.91
CA ILE A 341 21.48 3.32 -8.93
C ILE A 341 20.39 2.69 -9.81
N TYR A 342 20.60 2.82 -11.11
CA TYR A 342 19.75 2.26 -12.16
C TYR A 342 20.57 1.35 -13.09
N ALA A 343 19.88 0.39 -13.70
CA ALA A 343 20.48 -0.52 -14.66
C ALA A 343 19.69 -0.52 -15.97
N ALA A 344 20.38 -0.31 -17.09
CA ALA A 344 19.84 -0.46 -18.43
C ALA A 344 20.42 -1.72 -19.10
N VAL A 345 19.56 -2.59 -19.59
CA VAL A 345 19.95 -3.71 -20.45
C VAL A 345 19.65 -3.41 -21.90
N HIS A 346 20.53 -3.81 -22.81
CA HIS A 346 20.32 -3.68 -24.27
C HIS A 346 21.10 -4.75 -25.02
N TYR A 347 20.90 -4.84 -26.33
CA TYR A 347 21.71 -5.67 -27.21
C TYR A 347 22.14 -4.92 -28.48
N TYR A 348 23.12 -5.45 -29.19
CA TYR A 348 23.53 -4.91 -30.51
C TYR A 348 22.70 -5.54 -31.64
N ALA A 349 21.94 -4.72 -32.38
CA ALA A 349 21.09 -5.21 -33.46
C ALA A 349 21.88 -5.99 -34.52
N GLY A 350 21.56 -7.25 -34.77
CA GLY A 350 22.33 -8.08 -35.72
C GLY A 350 23.57 -8.73 -35.12
N SER A 351 23.72 -8.74 -33.79
CA SER A 351 24.60 -9.65 -33.06
C SER A 351 23.91 -10.20 -31.82
N ASP A 352 24.44 -11.27 -31.24
CA ASP A 352 23.90 -11.86 -30.01
C ASP A 352 24.51 -11.25 -28.74
N SER A 353 25.03 -10.03 -28.81
CA SER A 353 25.74 -9.39 -27.70
C SER A 353 24.79 -8.53 -26.88
N GLY A 354 24.40 -9.02 -25.70
CA GLY A 354 23.67 -8.24 -24.70
C GLY A 354 24.61 -7.58 -23.68
N PHE A 355 24.15 -6.52 -23.04
CA PHE A 355 24.92 -5.75 -22.06
C PHE A 355 24.00 -5.25 -20.94
N ILE A 356 24.56 -5.15 -19.73
CA ILE A 356 24.02 -4.35 -18.62
C ILE A 356 24.93 -3.14 -18.49
N ARG A 357 24.34 -1.97 -18.32
CA ARG A 357 25.03 -0.72 -18.00
C ARG A 357 24.40 -0.10 -16.78
N THR A 358 25.21 0.41 -15.88
CA THR A 358 24.76 1.08 -14.67
C THR A 358 25.12 2.56 -14.71
N PHE A 359 24.30 3.37 -14.06
CA PHE A 359 24.48 4.80 -13.86
C PHE A 359 23.64 5.21 -12.66
N SER A 360 23.88 6.40 -12.11
CA SER A 360 22.99 6.98 -11.12
C SER A 360 22.08 8.04 -11.71
N ILE A 361 20.88 8.18 -11.15
CA ILE A 361 19.99 9.31 -11.38
C ILE A 361 19.72 9.96 -10.03
N GLU A 362 20.09 11.22 -9.89
CA GLU A 362 19.81 12.00 -8.69
C GLU A 362 18.30 12.24 -8.58
N VAL A 363 17.69 11.72 -7.53
CA VAL A 363 16.27 11.91 -7.24
C VAL A 363 16.13 12.54 -5.86
N PRO A 364 15.02 13.23 -5.56
CA PRO A 364 14.75 13.64 -4.20
C PRO A 364 14.74 12.41 -3.30
N THR A 365 15.75 12.30 -2.43
CA THR A 365 15.75 11.27 -1.40
C THR A 365 14.60 11.59 -0.45
N VAL A 366 13.54 10.77 -0.48
CA VAL A 366 12.54 10.78 0.58
C VAL A 366 13.21 10.17 1.80
N VAL A 367 13.87 11.01 2.60
CA VAL A 367 14.52 10.59 3.85
C VAL A 367 13.41 10.23 4.83
N THR A 368 13.00 8.95 4.81
CA THR A 368 12.08 8.40 5.79
C THR A 368 12.93 7.95 6.98
N ALA A 369 13.14 8.85 7.94
CA ALA A 369 13.88 8.50 9.14
C ALA A 369 12.96 7.74 10.11
N THR A 370 13.33 6.51 10.47
CA THR A 370 12.59 5.66 11.42
C THR A 370 13.32 5.64 12.76
N PHE A 371 12.69 6.16 13.81
CA PHE A 371 13.26 6.22 15.17
C PHE A 371 12.64 5.13 16.06
N SER A 372 13.48 4.35 16.76
CA SER A 372 13.06 3.20 17.58
C SER A 372 13.20 3.41 19.09
N SER A 373 13.38 4.67 19.53
CA SER A 373 13.40 5.12 20.93
C SER A 373 13.20 6.65 21.01
N ASP A 374 13.24 7.24 22.21
CA ASP A 374 13.38 8.68 22.45
C ASP A 374 14.52 9.28 21.60
N SER A 375 14.17 9.83 20.45
CA SER A 375 15.13 10.32 19.44
C SER A 375 14.70 11.71 18.99
N ASN A 376 15.65 12.65 18.98
CA ASN A 376 15.43 14.00 18.43
C ASN A 376 16.26 14.15 17.14
N VAL A 377 15.59 14.63 16.10
CA VAL A 377 16.05 14.67 14.71
C VAL A 377 16.50 16.08 14.34
N HIS A 378 17.70 16.21 13.78
CA HIS A 378 18.09 17.42 13.05
C HIS A 378 18.80 17.01 11.76
N ALA A 379 18.27 17.46 10.62
CA ALA A 379 18.85 17.26 9.31
C ALA A 379 19.45 18.57 8.80
N GLU A 380 20.76 18.57 8.61
CA GLU A 380 21.47 19.12 7.44
C GLU A 380 22.93 18.64 7.59
N ASP A 381 23.43 17.87 6.63
CA ASP A 381 24.84 17.47 6.55
C ASP A 381 25.73 18.74 6.62
N ILE A 382 26.83 18.85 7.38
CA ILE A 382 27.83 17.89 7.87
C ILE A 382 28.44 18.43 9.20
N GLU A 383 28.81 17.52 10.12
CA GLU A 383 29.84 17.62 11.20
C GLU A 383 29.40 17.47 12.68
N THR A 384 30.33 16.91 13.46
CA THR A 384 30.18 16.41 14.84
C THR A 384 30.23 17.52 15.89
N PHE A 385 29.25 17.60 16.80
CA PHE A 385 29.34 18.44 18.00
C PHE A 385 28.82 17.76 19.28
N ASN A 386 29.48 18.09 20.40
CA ASN A 386 29.46 17.35 21.65
C ASN A 386 28.65 18.05 22.77
N SER A 387 27.68 18.90 22.44
CA SER A 387 26.71 19.50 23.39
C SER A 387 25.66 20.39 22.70
N ASN A 388 24.67 20.81 23.51
CA ASN A 388 23.39 21.48 23.25
C ASN A 388 23.37 22.62 22.20
N SER A 389 22.51 22.51 21.17
CA SER A 389 22.15 23.54 20.16
C SER A 389 20.81 23.21 19.41
N HIS A 390 20.20 24.20 18.73
CA HIS A 390 18.89 24.21 18.02
C HIS A 390 19.01 24.37 16.47
N LEU A 391 17.98 23.99 15.68
CA LEU A 391 17.91 24.15 14.21
C LEU A 391 16.51 24.62 13.70
N TRP A 392 16.48 25.19 12.49
CA TRP A 392 15.32 25.77 11.77
C TRP A 392 15.25 25.25 10.31
N ASP A 393 14.46 24.21 9.99
CA ASP A 393 13.84 24.00 8.65
C ASP A 393 12.78 22.87 8.66
N THR A 394 12.12 22.67 7.52
CA THR A 394 10.86 21.96 7.26
C THR A 394 11.09 20.48 6.95
N VAL A 395 10.61 19.57 7.81
CA VAL A 395 10.82 18.11 7.70
C VAL A 395 9.49 17.36 7.86
N THR A 396 9.22 16.37 6.99
CA THR A 396 8.15 15.37 7.19
C THR A 396 8.72 14.21 8.00
N ALA A 397 8.24 14.01 9.24
CA ALA A 397 8.68 12.93 10.13
C ALA A 397 7.51 12.02 10.55
N THR A 398 7.77 10.73 10.78
CA THR A 398 6.80 9.74 11.27
C THR A 398 7.30 9.17 12.61
N PHE A 399 6.47 9.20 13.66
CA PHE A 399 6.84 8.79 15.01
C PHE A 399 6.01 7.58 15.47
N ASN A 400 6.65 6.62 16.15
CA ASN A 400 6.04 5.36 16.61
C ASN A 400 6.05 5.18 18.15
N SER A 401 6.31 6.25 18.93
CA SER A 401 6.23 6.29 20.40
C SER A 401 6.01 7.72 20.94
N ASP A 402 5.79 7.84 22.26
CA ASP A 402 5.67 9.12 22.98
C ASP A 402 6.81 10.08 22.61
N SER A 403 6.51 11.10 21.80
CA SER A 403 7.49 12.03 21.24
C SER A 403 7.02 13.46 21.52
N ASN A 404 7.88 14.28 22.12
CA ASN A 404 7.59 15.69 22.40
C ASN A 404 8.34 16.58 21.41
N ILE A 405 7.63 17.39 20.63
CA ILE A 405 8.21 18.40 19.74
C ILE A 405 8.26 19.74 20.49
N TYR A 406 9.46 20.25 20.74
CA TYR A 406 9.70 21.57 21.33
C TYR A 406 10.34 22.48 20.27
N ALA A 407 9.59 23.46 19.76
CA ALA A 407 10.16 24.57 19.02
C ALA A 407 9.80 25.87 19.76
N GLU A 408 10.82 26.52 20.32
CA GLU A 408 10.70 27.81 20.99
C GLU A 408 11.93 28.67 20.62
N GLU A 409 11.72 29.86 20.06
CA GLU A 409 12.30 31.04 20.72
C GLU A 409 11.16 32.00 21.09
N VAL A 410 11.36 32.60 22.26
CA VAL A 410 10.35 33.19 23.12
C VAL A 410 10.04 34.63 22.73
N PHE A 411 8.75 34.98 22.63
CA PHE A 411 8.28 36.34 22.90
C PHE A 411 7.65 36.40 24.30
N ASN A 412 8.13 37.33 25.12
CA ASN A 412 7.89 37.39 26.57
C ASN A 412 6.53 38.01 27.01
N SER A 413 5.43 37.76 26.29
CA SER A 413 4.03 37.80 26.80
C SER A 413 3.00 37.76 25.66
N ASP A 414 1.83 37.21 25.97
CA ASP A 414 0.51 37.27 25.31
C ASP A 414 0.52 37.65 23.81
N SER A 415 0.73 36.69 22.91
CA SER A 415 0.35 36.79 21.49
C SER A 415 0.28 35.43 20.80
N ASN A 416 -0.73 35.29 19.92
CA ASN A 416 -1.01 34.18 19.00
C ASN A 416 -0.27 34.39 17.67
N ILE A 417 0.00 33.34 16.87
CA ILE A 417 0.16 33.47 15.41
C ILE A 417 -0.06 32.13 14.67
N TYR A 418 -0.62 32.31 13.47
CA TYR A 418 -1.18 31.36 12.51
C TYR A 418 -0.15 30.93 11.44
N GLY A 419 -0.05 29.63 11.14
CA GLY A 419 0.75 29.11 10.02
C GLY A 419 0.73 27.57 9.94
N THR A 420 0.82 27.03 8.72
CA THR A 420 0.24 25.73 8.38
C THR A 420 1.27 24.62 8.13
N VAL A 421 1.06 23.47 8.79
CA VAL A 421 1.96 22.30 8.81
C VAL A 421 1.20 21.06 8.37
N THR A 422 1.66 20.34 7.35
CA THR A 422 1.09 19.03 6.98
C THR A 422 1.87 17.92 7.68
N ALA A 423 1.23 17.13 8.55
CA ALA A 423 1.84 15.98 9.22
C ALA A 423 0.93 14.74 9.14
N THR A 424 1.52 13.55 9.04
CA THR A 424 0.82 12.25 8.98
C THR A 424 1.21 11.42 10.20
N PHE A 425 0.23 10.92 10.95
CA PHE A 425 0.43 10.19 12.19
C PHE A 425 -0.16 8.78 12.09
N ASN A 426 0.61 7.79 12.57
CA ASN A 426 0.29 6.36 12.43
C ASN A 426 -0.11 5.72 13.78
N SER A 427 -0.30 6.55 14.82
CA SER A 427 -0.75 6.18 16.18
C SER A 427 -1.54 7.34 16.83
N ASP A 428 -2.16 7.10 17.99
CA ASP A 428 -2.97 8.07 18.75
C ASP A 428 -2.18 9.36 19.05
N SER A 429 -2.31 10.36 18.18
CA SER A 429 -1.56 11.60 18.26
C SER A 429 -2.48 12.77 18.58
N HIS A 430 -2.09 13.61 19.54
CA HIS A 430 -2.83 14.81 19.94
C HIS A 430 -2.20 16.05 19.33
N LEU A 431 -3.01 16.83 18.60
CA LEU A 431 -2.60 18.06 17.92
C LEU A 431 -3.28 19.27 18.56
N TRP A 432 -2.50 20.27 18.96
CA TRP A 432 -2.95 21.48 19.64
C TRP A 432 -2.49 22.74 18.86
N ASP A 433 -2.94 22.94 17.62
CA ASP A 433 -3.05 24.28 16.99
C ASP A 433 -3.75 24.26 15.60
N ASP A 434 -4.05 25.45 15.08
CA ASP A 434 -4.67 25.74 13.78
C ASP A 434 -3.78 25.34 12.58
N ILE A 435 -4.03 24.15 12.03
CA ILE A 435 -3.40 23.63 10.80
C ILE A 435 -4.38 23.71 9.60
N GLU A 436 -3.90 24.08 8.39
CA GLU A 436 -4.74 24.13 7.17
C GLU A 436 -5.16 22.74 6.69
N THR A 437 -4.31 21.72 6.81
CA THR A 437 -4.61 20.35 6.37
C THR A 437 -3.82 19.30 7.15
N ALA A 438 -4.52 18.30 7.69
CA ALA A 438 -3.94 17.09 8.28
C ALA A 438 -4.69 15.86 7.74
N THR A 439 -3.98 14.76 7.50
CA THR A 439 -4.56 13.50 7.00
C THR A 439 -4.26 12.39 8.01
N PHE A 440 -5.31 11.78 8.57
CA PHE A 440 -5.20 10.73 9.57
C PHE A 440 -5.68 9.39 9.01
N SER A 441 -4.94 8.31 9.26
CA SER A 441 -5.30 6.95 8.87
C SER A 441 -5.78 6.08 10.06
N SER A 442 -6.03 6.71 11.22
CA SER A 442 -6.56 6.10 12.48
C SER A 442 -7.44 7.08 13.28
N ASP A 443 -7.89 6.70 14.48
CA ASP A 443 -8.83 7.42 15.39
C ASP A 443 -8.25 8.70 16.04
N SER A 444 -7.62 9.56 15.26
CA SER A 444 -7.00 10.80 15.73
C SER A 444 -8.02 11.94 15.93
N TYR A 445 -7.86 12.73 16.99
CA TYR A 445 -8.75 13.86 17.31
C TYR A 445 -8.10 15.22 16.96
N LEU A 446 -8.81 16.02 16.15
CA LEU A 446 -8.48 17.43 15.89
C LEU A 446 -9.30 18.32 16.83
N TYR A 447 -8.66 19.01 17.78
CA TYR A 447 -9.32 20.02 18.61
C TYR A 447 -9.02 21.41 18.03
N GLY A 448 -9.91 21.96 17.20
CA GLY A 448 -9.75 23.34 16.72
C GLY A 448 -10.75 23.88 15.70
N ALA A 449 -11.36 23.07 14.83
CA ALA A 449 -12.26 23.58 13.79
C ALA A 449 -13.75 23.48 14.17
N ASP A 450 -14.46 24.60 14.02
CA ASP A 450 -15.93 24.73 14.16
C ASP A 450 -16.65 23.65 13.33
N PRO A 451 -17.73 23.01 13.82
CA PRO A 451 -18.22 21.74 13.27
C PRO A 451 -18.92 21.94 11.92
N THR A 452 -18.31 21.46 10.85
CA THR A 452 -19.03 21.18 9.60
C THR A 452 -19.76 19.84 9.71
N VAL A 453 -21.06 19.92 9.42
CA VAL A 453 -22.04 18.83 9.53
C VAL A 453 -21.73 17.75 8.49
N PHE A 454 -21.53 16.50 8.94
CA PHE A 454 -21.58 15.32 8.07
C PHE A 454 -23.03 14.82 7.96
N THR A 455 -23.58 14.74 6.74
CA THR A 455 -24.87 14.08 6.46
C THR A 455 -24.62 12.70 5.86
N TYR A 456 -25.10 11.63 6.51
CA TYR A 456 -25.09 10.28 5.97
C TYR A 456 -26.26 10.03 5.01
N ALA A 457 -25.97 9.37 3.89
CA ALA A 457 -26.96 8.85 2.95
C ALA A 457 -27.56 7.53 3.47
N GLU A 458 -28.89 7.38 3.30
CA GLU A 458 -29.66 6.21 3.73
C GLU A 458 -29.26 4.93 2.98
N VAL A 459 -28.92 3.87 3.73
CA VAL A 459 -28.86 2.50 3.20
C VAL A 459 -30.24 1.88 3.34
N THR A 460 -30.86 1.53 2.20
CA THR A 460 -32.17 0.88 2.16
C THR A 460 -32.05 -0.63 2.42
N ALA A 461 -32.99 -1.13 3.22
CA ALA A 461 -33.06 -2.51 3.66
C ALA A 461 -33.57 -3.45 2.55
N ALA A 462 -32.74 -4.42 2.17
CA ALA A 462 -33.20 -5.66 1.55
C ALA A 462 -32.14 -6.75 1.80
N ASP A 463 -32.28 -7.47 2.90
CA ASP A 463 -32.15 -8.94 2.95
C ASP A 463 -32.31 -9.41 4.40
N ALA A 464 -33.54 -9.83 4.70
CA ALA A 464 -33.88 -10.52 5.94
C ALA A 464 -34.40 -11.91 5.56
N ASP A 465 -33.54 -12.92 5.66
CA ASP A 465 -33.96 -14.27 6.02
C ASP A 465 -32.74 -15.13 6.41
N ILE A 466 -32.65 -15.46 7.70
CA ILE A 466 -32.43 -16.80 8.27
C ILE A 466 -32.46 -16.65 9.80
N VAL A 467 -33.47 -17.28 10.40
CA VAL A 467 -33.77 -17.30 11.84
C VAL A 467 -33.09 -18.50 12.50
N THR A 468 -32.77 -18.33 13.79
CA THR A 468 -32.65 -19.32 14.89
C THR A 468 -31.24 -19.73 15.36
N ASN A 469 -30.60 -18.87 16.16
CA ASN A 469 -30.14 -19.27 17.50
C ASN A 469 -29.85 -18.03 18.37
N TYR A 470 -30.75 -17.74 19.31
CA TYR A 470 -30.61 -16.63 20.25
C TYR A 470 -29.77 -17.04 21.46
N ASN A 471 -28.57 -16.47 21.56
CA ASN A 471 -28.13 -15.91 22.84
C ASN A 471 -28.15 -14.40 22.65
N ALA A 472 -29.06 -13.70 23.33
CA ALA A 472 -28.84 -12.28 23.58
C ALA A 472 -27.46 -12.18 24.23
N PHE A 473 -26.58 -11.32 23.70
CA PHE A 473 -25.26 -11.07 24.26
C PHE A 473 -25.43 -10.41 25.63
N ASP A 474 -25.58 -11.26 26.64
CA ASP A 474 -25.61 -10.89 28.05
C ASP A 474 -24.23 -11.26 28.59
N ILE A 475 -23.38 -10.25 28.78
CA ILE A 475 -22.05 -10.42 29.36
C ILE A 475 -22.24 -11.02 30.76
N LYS A 476 -21.80 -12.27 30.94
CA LYS A 476 -21.93 -12.99 32.21
C LYS A 476 -20.72 -12.72 33.08
N LEU A 477 -20.93 -12.09 34.24
CA LEU A 477 -19.89 -12.00 35.26
C LEU A 477 -19.95 -13.13 36.28
N LYS A 478 -18.79 -13.45 36.86
CA LYS A 478 -18.61 -14.42 37.94
C LYS A 478 -18.06 -13.70 39.17
N HIS A 479 -18.93 -13.32 40.10
CA HIS A 479 -18.50 -12.66 41.33
C HIS A 479 -18.21 -13.67 42.44
N VAL A 480 -17.06 -13.56 43.10
CA VAL A 480 -16.76 -14.29 44.34
C VAL A 480 -17.69 -13.77 45.43
N CYS A 481 -18.45 -14.66 46.06
CA CYS A 481 -19.45 -14.24 47.03
C CYS A 481 -18.78 -13.82 48.36
N ASN A 482 -18.87 -12.54 48.71
CA ASN A 482 -18.31 -11.94 49.93
C ASN A 482 -19.27 -11.94 51.14
N HIS A 483 -20.42 -12.61 51.02
CA HIS A 483 -21.24 -13.14 52.11
C HIS A 483 -21.66 -12.21 53.27
N LYS A 484 -21.92 -10.93 53.02
CA LYS A 484 -22.71 -10.09 53.93
C LYS A 484 -24.00 -9.60 53.25
N LEU A 485 -25.13 -9.77 53.94
CA LEU A 485 -26.41 -9.14 53.61
C LEU A 485 -26.93 -8.48 54.88
N ASP A 486 -27.21 -7.18 54.87
CA ASP A 486 -27.74 -6.41 56.01
C ASP A 486 -26.96 -6.62 57.32
N ASP A 487 -25.63 -6.51 57.26
CA ASP A 487 -24.69 -6.77 58.36
C ASP A 487 -24.67 -8.19 58.95
N VAL A 488 -25.50 -9.10 58.42
CA VAL A 488 -25.46 -10.52 58.77
C VAL A 488 -24.48 -11.24 57.85
N GLN A 489 -23.47 -11.85 58.44
CA GLN A 489 -22.51 -12.68 57.71
C GLN A 489 -23.09 -14.08 57.47
N TYR A 490 -23.32 -14.41 56.21
CA TYR A 490 -23.81 -15.74 55.81
C TYR A 490 -22.62 -16.69 55.64
N VAL A 491 -22.76 -17.96 55.98
CA VAL A 491 -21.79 -18.98 55.55
C VAL A 491 -22.11 -19.41 54.12
N LEU A 492 -21.08 -19.85 53.37
CA LEU A 492 -21.15 -20.15 51.93
C LEU A 492 -22.38 -20.99 51.55
N THR A 493 -22.71 -21.98 52.39
CA THR A 493 -23.82 -22.93 52.18
C THR A 493 -25.22 -22.35 52.43
N THR A 494 -25.33 -21.21 53.11
CA THR A 494 -26.62 -20.59 53.48
C THR A 494 -26.85 -19.24 52.80
N CYS A 495 -25.97 -18.82 51.90
CA CYS A 495 -26.13 -17.54 51.22
C CYS A 495 -27.24 -17.60 50.18
N PRO A 496 -28.26 -16.72 50.30
CA PRO A 496 -29.35 -16.68 49.32
C PRO A 496 -28.89 -16.21 47.93
N ARG A 497 -27.74 -15.52 47.82
CA ARG A 497 -27.18 -15.04 46.54
C ARG A 497 -26.42 -16.11 45.75
N CYS A 498 -25.59 -16.93 46.42
CA CYS A 498 -24.73 -17.92 45.73
C CYS A 498 -25.21 -19.37 45.81
N LEU A 499 -26.24 -19.66 46.63
CA LEU A 499 -26.82 -21.00 46.81
C LEU A 499 -25.80 -22.11 47.09
N GLY A 500 -24.72 -21.80 47.83
CA GLY A 500 -23.68 -22.78 48.17
C GLY A 500 -22.53 -22.92 47.19
N ARG A 501 -22.51 -22.17 46.08
CA ARG A 501 -21.48 -22.30 45.04
C ARG A 501 -20.23 -21.45 45.29
N GLY A 502 -20.31 -20.49 46.21
CA GLY A 502 -19.22 -19.55 46.50
C GLY A 502 -19.05 -18.43 45.47
N TYR A 503 -19.86 -18.43 44.42
CA TYR A 503 -19.96 -17.36 43.43
C TYR A 503 -21.41 -17.24 42.94
N TYR A 504 -21.79 -16.07 42.44
CA TYR A 504 -23.10 -15.85 41.82
C TYR A 504 -22.96 -15.14 40.47
N TYR A 505 -23.94 -15.37 39.61
CA TYR A 505 -24.05 -14.73 38.30
C TYR A 505 -24.95 -13.50 38.38
N ASP A 506 -24.66 -12.55 37.51
CA ASP A 506 -25.16 -11.19 37.28
C ASP A 506 -26.65 -10.86 37.51
N ILE A 507 -27.15 -11.13 38.71
CA ILE A 507 -28.51 -10.81 39.14
C ILE A 507 -28.38 -9.88 40.34
N ARG A 508 -28.84 -8.63 40.21
CA ARG A 508 -29.05 -7.77 41.38
C ARG A 508 -30.19 -8.40 42.19
N PHE A 509 -30.02 -8.52 43.51
CA PHE A 509 -31.05 -9.05 44.39
C PHE A 509 -31.54 -7.93 45.32
N ASN A 510 -32.85 -7.84 45.55
CA ASN A 510 -33.38 -6.90 46.53
C ASN A 510 -32.98 -7.33 47.96
N GLU A 511 -33.31 -6.51 48.95
CA GLU A 511 -33.04 -6.76 50.38
C GLU A 511 -33.58 -8.13 50.85
N ALA A 512 -34.61 -8.67 50.18
CA ALA A 512 -35.15 -10.00 50.46
C ALA A 512 -34.43 -11.16 49.72
N GLY A 513 -33.34 -10.88 49.01
CA GLY A 513 -32.59 -11.88 48.24
C GLY A 513 -33.31 -12.36 46.98
N LYS A 514 -34.28 -11.61 46.44
CA LYS A 514 -34.96 -11.94 45.18
C LYS A 514 -34.37 -11.16 43.99
N PRO A 515 -34.26 -11.76 42.80
CA PRO A 515 -33.82 -11.07 41.58
C PRO A 515 -34.59 -9.77 41.36
N LEU A 516 -33.89 -8.64 41.21
CA LEU A 516 -34.44 -7.40 40.68
C LEU A 516 -34.55 -7.56 39.16
N GLU A 517 -35.76 -7.41 38.65
CA GLU A 517 -35.99 -7.30 37.21
C GLU A 517 -35.61 -5.87 36.80
N VAL A 518 -34.49 -5.72 36.10
CA VAL A 518 -33.95 -4.41 35.69
C VAL A 518 -34.55 -3.99 34.35
N ALA A 519 -35.02 -2.74 34.26
CA ALA A 519 -35.55 -2.19 33.02
C ALA A 519 -34.44 -2.06 31.97
N LEU A 520 -34.80 -1.93 30.68
CA LEU A 520 -33.86 -1.90 29.55
C LEU A 520 -32.73 -0.87 29.72
N VAL A 521 -33.04 0.31 30.26
CA VAL A 521 -32.06 1.39 30.49
C VAL A 521 -31.05 1.02 31.58
N ASP A 522 -31.52 0.37 32.65
CA ASP A 522 -30.66 -0.07 33.74
C ASP A 522 -29.70 -1.18 33.31
N LYS A 523 -30.02 -1.94 32.25
CA LYS A 523 -29.13 -2.97 31.70
C LYS A 523 -27.89 -2.37 31.03
N LEU A 524 -28.00 -1.20 30.39
CA LEU A 524 -26.86 -0.54 29.75
C LEU A 524 -25.90 0.03 30.81
N THR A 525 -26.45 0.73 31.81
CA THR A 525 -25.68 1.19 32.98
C THR A 525 -25.02 0.02 33.71
N GLN A 526 -25.77 -1.06 33.95
CA GLN A 526 -25.23 -2.28 34.56
C GLN A 526 -24.12 -2.86 33.69
N THR A 527 -24.27 -2.93 32.37
CA THR A 527 -23.25 -3.47 31.46
C THR A 527 -21.96 -2.67 31.54
N LEU A 528 -22.03 -1.35 31.66
CA LEU A 528 -20.85 -0.50 31.77
C LEU A 528 -20.17 -0.57 33.15
N GLU A 529 -20.94 -0.63 34.23
CA GLU A 529 -20.39 -0.96 35.55
C GLU A 529 -19.64 -2.31 35.53
N LYS A 530 -20.13 -3.31 34.78
CA LYS A 530 -19.46 -4.61 34.64
C LYS A 530 -18.09 -4.49 33.98
N PHE A 531 -17.96 -3.68 32.93
CA PHE A 531 -16.67 -3.44 32.26
C PHE A 531 -15.65 -2.81 33.20
N VAL A 532 -16.08 -1.80 33.95
CA VAL A 532 -15.20 -1.02 34.84
C VAL A 532 -14.77 -1.81 36.07
N LEU A 533 -15.65 -2.64 36.62
CA LEU A 533 -15.42 -3.31 37.90
C LEU A 533 -14.84 -4.74 37.77
N THR A 534 -14.68 -5.27 36.56
CA THR A 534 -14.22 -6.65 36.36
C THR A 534 -12.75 -6.71 36.02
N GLU A 535 -11.94 -7.24 36.93
CA GLU A 535 -10.50 -7.47 36.74
C GLU A 535 -10.20 -8.59 35.73
N ASN A 536 -11.04 -9.62 35.71
CA ASN A 536 -10.89 -10.77 34.81
C ASN A 536 -12.25 -11.43 34.56
N ASN A 537 -12.64 -11.55 33.29
CA ASN A 537 -13.88 -12.19 32.88
C ASN A 537 -13.58 -13.53 32.19
N ASP A 538 -13.77 -14.65 32.91
CA ASP A 538 -13.57 -16.02 32.41
C ASP A 538 -14.34 -16.34 31.11
N PHE A 539 -15.40 -15.58 30.79
CA PHE A 539 -16.23 -15.80 29.61
C PHE A 539 -15.87 -14.89 28.44
N HIS A 540 -15.25 -13.74 28.72
CA HIS A 540 -14.93 -12.68 27.77
C HIS A 540 -13.66 -11.94 28.22
N SER A 541 -12.50 -12.58 28.06
CA SER A 541 -11.20 -12.06 28.51
C SER A 541 -10.85 -10.69 27.92
N GLU A 542 -11.47 -10.34 26.80
CA GLU A 542 -11.33 -9.10 26.05
C GLU A 542 -12.16 -7.92 26.61
N VAL A 543 -12.98 -8.15 27.65
CA VAL A 543 -14.05 -7.26 28.14
C VAL A 543 -13.80 -6.81 29.61
N ALA A 544 -12.55 -6.77 30.05
CA ALA A 544 -12.18 -6.46 31.44
C ALA A 544 -11.21 -5.27 31.51
N ILE A 545 -11.55 -4.25 32.31
CA ILE A 545 -10.66 -3.13 32.61
C ILE A 545 -9.89 -3.49 33.88
N ASN A 546 -8.68 -4.03 33.73
CA ASN A 546 -7.81 -4.33 34.88
C ASN A 546 -7.18 -3.04 35.45
N VAL A 547 -8.00 -2.09 35.92
CA VAL A 547 -7.51 -0.82 36.49
C VAL A 547 -6.63 -1.08 37.72
N GLN A 548 -6.92 -2.15 38.46
CA GLN A 548 -6.24 -2.43 39.73
C GLN A 548 -4.75 -2.73 39.58
N GLN A 549 -4.29 -3.29 38.45
CA GLN A 549 -2.86 -3.56 38.24
C GLN A 549 -2.02 -2.27 38.17
N TRP A 550 -2.67 -1.12 37.94
CA TRP A 550 -2.01 0.17 37.78
C TRP A 550 -2.09 1.05 39.04
N LEU A 551 -2.76 0.57 40.10
CA LEU A 551 -2.89 1.30 41.36
C LEU A 551 -1.59 1.26 42.17
N GLY A 552 -1.06 2.44 42.50
CA GLY A 552 0.12 2.62 43.37
C GLY A 552 1.46 2.83 42.65
N GLU A 553 1.53 2.65 41.33
CA GLU A 553 2.78 2.81 40.55
C GLU A 553 2.86 4.13 39.76
N PHE A 554 1.73 4.80 39.50
CA PHE A 554 1.67 5.95 38.58
C PHE A 554 1.07 7.22 39.21
N PRO A 555 1.48 8.42 38.77
CA PRO A 555 0.81 9.68 39.07
C PRO A 555 -0.69 9.67 38.72
N ILE A 556 -1.52 10.36 39.52
CA ILE A 556 -2.98 10.43 39.31
C ILE A 556 -3.36 10.87 37.89
N ALA A 557 -2.60 11.79 37.29
CA ALA A 557 -2.84 12.25 35.92
C ALA A 557 -2.71 11.11 34.89
N GLU A 558 -1.74 10.21 35.07
CA GLU A 558 -1.52 9.06 34.20
C GLU A 558 -2.62 8.00 34.42
N ILE A 559 -3.01 7.76 35.68
CA ILE A 559 -4.13 6.87 36.00
C ILE A 559 -5.44 7.34 35.34
N LYS A 560 -5.71 8.64 35.33
CA LYS A 560 -6.90 9.20 34.63
C LYS A 560 -6.87 8.91 33.13
N SER A 561 -5.71 9.07 32.49
CA SER A 561 -5.53 8.76 31.06
C SER A 561 -5.73 7.27 30.77
N ILE A 562 -5.18 6.39 31.61
CA ILE A 562 -5.34 4.93 31.48
C ILE A 562 -6.81 4.52 31.61
N ILE A 563 -7.51 5.02 32.62
CA ILE A 563 -8.94 4.72 32.82
C ILE A 563 -9.76 5.20 31.63
N LYS A 564 -9.48 6.41 31.12
CA LYS A 564 -10.17 6.96 29.95
C LYS A 564 -9.95 6.11 28.70
N PHE A 565 -8.71 5.69 28.43
CA PHE A 565 -8.36 4.83 27.31
C PHE A 565 -9.09 3.48 27.35
N GLU A 566 -9.05 2.81 28.49
CA GLU A 566 -9.68 1.49 28.61
C GLU A 566 -11.22 1.54 28.57
N LEU A 567 -11.82 2.62 29.08
CA LEU A 567 -13.26 2.90 28.92
C LEU A 567 -13.62 3.07 27.45
N SER A 568 -12.86 3.88 26.69
CA SER A 568 -13.08 4.08 25.25
C SER A 568 -13.04 2.76 24.49
N LYS A 569 -11.96 1.99 24.68
CA LYS A 569 -11.75 0.69 24.04
C LYS A 569 -12.90 -0.29 24.34
N SER A 570 -13.28 -0.40 25.61
CA SER A 570 -14.36 -1.28 26.05
C SER A 570 -15.72 -0.90 25.45
N LEU A 571 -16.01 0.40 25.39
CA LEU A 571 -17.24 0.93 24.79
C LEU A 571 -17.28 0.69 23.28
N MET A 572 -16.16 0.80 22.58
CA MET A 572 -16.07 0.50 21.14
C MET A 572 -16.35 -0.97 20.85
N ILE A 573 -15.76 -1.88 21.65
CA ILE A 573 -16.05 -3.33 21.55
C ILE A 573 -17.54 -3.58 21.81
N LEU A 574 -18.14 -2.92 22.81
CA LEU A 574 -19.56 -3.03 23.08
C LEU A 574 -20.42 -2.50 21.92
N MET A 575 -20.06 -1.36 21.34
CA MET A 575 -20.75 -0.80 20.16
C MET A 575 -20.74 -1.78 19.00
N GLU A 576 -19.58 -2.36 18.67
CA GLU A 576 -19.44 -3.30 17.57
C GLU A 576 -20.23 -4.59 17.83
N THR A 577 -20.15 -5.14 19.05
CA THR A 577 -20.88 -6.37 19.41
C THR A 577 -22.40 -6.19 19.48
N GLN A 578 -22.89 -4.95 19.64
CA GLN A 578 -24.32 -4.64 19.57
C GLN A 578 -24.84 -4.55 18.12
N ARG A 579 -23.97 -4.36 17.13
CA ARG A 579 -24.38 -4.28 15.71
C ARG A 579 -24.97 -5.60 15.25
N GLY A 580 -26.16 -5.52 14.64
CA GLY A 580 -26.84 -6.68 14.07
C GLY A 580 -27.51 -7.60 15.10
N VAL A 581 -27.56 -7.24 16.40
CA VAL A 581 -28.29 -8.03 17.41
C VAL A 581 -29.80 -7.80 17.27
N PRO A 582 -30.59 -8.77 16.77
CA PRO A 582 -31.95 -8.53 16.26
C PRO A 582 -33.00 -8.25 17.35
N ASN A 583 -32.64 -8.33 18.63
CA ASN A 583 -33.53 -8.11 19.78
C ASN A 583 -33.09 -6.97 20.70
N LEU A 584 -32.08 -6.18 20.31
CA LEU A 584 -31.66 -5.03 21.09
C LEU A 584 -32.41 -3.79 20.58
N SER A 585 -33.24 -3.17 21.41
CA SER A 585 -33.94 -1.94 21.03
C SER A 585 -32.94 -0.83 20.72
N GLY A 586 -33.29 0.13 19.85
CA GLY A 586 -32.42 1.28 19.57
C GLY A 586 -32.06 2.12 20.81
N GLU A 587 -32.89 2.08 21.87
CA GLU A 587 -32.58 2.69 23.17
C GLU A 587 -31.50 1.96 23.98
N ALA A 588 -31.19 0.71 23.62
CA ALA A 588 -30.20 -0.13 24.28
C ALA A 588 -28.93 -0.32 23.44
N GLN A 589 -28.90 0.20 22.21
CA GLN A 589 -27.74 0.20 21.31
C GLN A 589 -27.02 1.54 21.40
N ILE A 590 -25.69 1.51 21.54
CA ILE A 590 -24.84 2.70 21.53
C ILE A 590 -24.56 3.09 20.07
N ALA A 591 -24.83 4.34 19.71
CA ALA A 591 -24.52 4.91 18.41
C ALA A 591 -23.20 5.68 18.41
N SER A 592 -22.92 6.44 19.47
CA SER A 592 -21.66 7.18 19.66
C SER A 592 -21.29 7.31 21.13
N ILE A 593 -19.99 7.48 21.38
CA ILE A 593 -19.44 7.94 22.66
C ILE A 593 -19.21 9.44 22.51
N ASP A 594 -19.95 10.24 23.26
CA ASP A 594 -19.93 11.70 23.14
C ASP A 594 -18.84 12.31 24.03
N SER A 595 -18.66 11.78 25.27
CA SER A 595 -17.58 12.19 26.17
C SER A 595 -17.23 11.11 27.20
N ILE A 596 -15.97 11.13 27.66
CA ILE A 596 -15.51 10.40 28.85
C ILE A 596 -14.68 11.37 29.70
N GLU A 597 -15.17 11.61 30.92
CA GLU A 597 -14.55 12.50 31.89
C GLU A 597 -14.17 11.71 33.15
N ILE A 598 -12.94 11.89 33.63
CA ILE A 598 -12.45 11.29 34.88
C ILE A 598 -12.06 12.41 35.84
N PHE A 599 -12.64 12.43 37.02
CA PHE A 599 -12.40 13.45 38.05
C PHE A 599 -12.10 12.82 39.41
N GLU A 600 -11.37 13.55 40.26
CA GLU A 600 -11.12 13.11 41.64
C GLU A 600 -12.37 13.34 42.48
N ASP A 601 -12.78 12.35 43.28
CA ASP A 601 -13.89 12.53 44.22
C ASP A 601 -13.42 13.47 45.34
N VAL A 602 -14.00 14.67 45.34
CA VAL A 602 -13.71 15.72 46.34
C VAL A 602 -14.00 15.29 47.77
N ASN A 603 -14.86 14.28 47.98
CA ASN A 603 -15.22 13.75 49.28
C ASN A 603 -14.37 12.53 49.68
N ASN A 604 -13.69 11.89 48.73
CA ASN A 604 -12.86 10.71 48.96
C ASN A 604 -11.61 10.75 48.06
N PRO A 605 -10.48 11.31 48.55
CA PRO A 605 -9.24 11.44 47.77
C PRO A 605 -8.63 10.12 47.27
N GLY A 606 -9.10 8.99 47.79
CA GLY A 606 -8.74 7.65 47.31
C GLY A 606 -9.68 7.11 46.23
N SER A 607 -10.49 7.94 45.56
CA SER A 607 -11.34 7.50 44.47
C SER A 607 -11.38 8.48 43.29
N LEU A 608 -11.54 7.91 42.11
CA LEU A 608 -11.77 8.62 40.86
C LEU A 608 -13.20 8.34 40.40
N ASP A 609 -13.98 9.39 40.23
CA ASP A 609 -15.28 9.31 39.60
C ASP A 609 -15.12 9.45 38.07
N TYR A 610 -16.01 8.80 37.33
CA TYR A 610 -16.09 8.94 35.88
C TYR A 610 -17.51 9.26 35.43
N ALA A 611 -17.61 10.03 34.35
CA ALA A 611 -18.85 10.28 33.62
C ALA A 611 -18.64 9.98 32.13
N VAL A 612 -19.45 9.09 31.59
CA VAL A 612 -19.49 8.74 30.17
C VAL A 612 -20.80 9.24 29.59
N THR A 613 -20.73 10.11 28.60
CA THR A 613 -21.90 10.50 27.81
C THR A 613 -21.92 9.72 26.51
N ILE A 614 -23.04 9.08 26.20
CA ILE A 614 -23.26 8.35 24.95
C ILE A 614 -24.55 8.81 24.29
N THR A 615 -24.63 8.64 22.98
CA THR A 615 -25.88 8.72 22.23
C THR A 615 -26.30 7.33 21.78
N THR A 616 -27.55 6.98 22.05
CA THR A 616 -28.14 5.69 21.63
C THR A 616 -28.61 5.73 20.18
N VAL A 617 -28.83 4.58 19.54
CA VAL A 617 -29.38 4.51 18.17
C VAL A 617 -30.78 5.14 18.07
N ALA A 618 -31.53 5.21 19.18
CA ALA A 618 -32.78 5.97 19.25
C ALA A 618 -32.60 7.50 19.31
N GLY A 619 -31.37 8.01 19.28
CA GLY A 619 -31.02 9.43 19.34
C GLY A 619 -31.07 10.04 20.76
N ASN A 620 -31.26 9.22 21.79
CA ASN A 620 -31.25 9.70 23.18
C ASN A 620 -29.82 9.78 23.71
N SER A 621 -29.44 10.94 24.25
CA SER A 621 -28.22 11.10 25.04
C SER A 621 -28.40 10.52 26.45
N ARG A 622 -27.37 9.85 26.97
CA ARG A 622 -27.34 9.23 28.30
C ARG A 622 -25.99 9.51 28.95
N GLU A 623 -26.04 9.94 30.20
CA GLU A 623 -24.87 10.06 31.06
C GLU A 623 -24.82 8.85 31.99
N LEU A 624 -23.64 8.26 32.11
CA LEU A 624 -23.35 7.07 32.90
C LEU A 624 -22.21 7.39 33.84
N THR A 625 -22.44 7.27 35.14
CA THR A 625 -21.47 7.62 36.17
C THR A 625 -21.04 6.39 36.97
N GLY A 626 -19.82 6.43 37.49
CA GLY A 626 -19.35 5.45 38.45
C GLY A 626 -18.08 5.90 39.17
N THR A 627 -17.66 5.10 40.14
CA THR A 627 -16.52 5.42 41.01
C THR A 627 -15.54 4.27 41.01
N VAL A 628 -14.27 4.57 40.76
CA VAL A 628 -13.13 3.67 40.93
C VAL A 628 -12.46 3.99 42.25
N VAL A 629 -12.50 3.04 43.20
CA VAL A 629 -11.80 3.18 44.47
C VAL A 629 -10.35 2.72 44.30
N LEU A 630 -9.42 3.64 44.51
CA LEU A 630 -7.98 3.39 44.58
C LEU A 630 -7.71 2.81 45.98
N ASN A 631 -7.69 1.49 46.13
CA ASN A 631 -7.32 0.88 47.41
C ASN A 631 -5.85 1.22 47.75
N GLU A 632 -5.58 1.51 49.02
CA GLU A 632 -4.22 1.73 49.57
C GLU A 632 -3.34 0.47 49.53
#